data_AF-A0A6H1U1L7-F1
#
_entry.id   AF-A0A6H1U1L7-F1
#
_cell.length_a   1.000
_cell.length_b   1.000
_cell.length_c   1.000
_cell.angle_alpha   90.00
_cell.angle_beta   90.00
_cell.angle_gamma   90.00
#
_symmetry.space_group_name_H-M   'P 1'
#
loop_
_entity.id
_entity.type
_entity.pdbx_description
1 polymer ?
#
loop_
_entity_poly.entity_id
_entity_poly.type
_entity_poly.pdbx_seq_one_letter_code
_entity_poly.pdbx_strand_id
1 'polypeptide(L)' 'MDYIDKVIEKLREWAQKIIDALLGPEPEPEPELIPIPVREPRRRG' A
#
# COMPACT_ATOMS: atom_id res chain seq x y z
N MET A 1 -18.96 -33.06 -7.67
CA MET A 1 -17.93 -32.73 -6.65
C MET A 1 -17.71 -31.21 -6.57
N ASP A 2 -18.60 -30.42 -7.17
CA ASP A 2 -18.44 -29.00 -7.46
C ASP A 2 -18.77 -28.06 -6.29
N TYR A 3 -19.37 -28.59 -5.23
CA TYR A 3 -19.77 -27.79 -4.08
C TYR A 3 -18.57 -27.41 -3.20
N ILE A 4 -17.65 -28.36 -2.99
CA ILE A 4 -16.43 -28.13 -2.20
C ILE A 4 -15.55 -27.09 -2.90
N ASP A 5 -15.37 -27.20 -4.22
CA ASP A 5 -14.62 -26.22 -5.01
C ASP A 5 -15.20 -24.81 -4.86
N LYS A 6 -16.54 -24.67 -4.96
CA LYS A 6 -17.23 -23.39 -4.75
C LYS A 6 -17.03 -22.80 -3.36
N VAL A 7 -16.97 -23.65 -2.34
CA VAL A 7 -16.76 -23.23 -0.95
C VAL A 7 -15.31 -22.78 -0.74
N ILE A 8 -14.34 -23.49 -1.32
CA ILE A 8 -12.92 -23.12 -1.28
C ILE A 8 -12.69 -21.78 -2.00
N GLU A 9 -13.35 -21.57 -3.14
CA GLU A 9 -13.25 -20.32 -3.91
C GLU A 9 -13.75 -19.11 -3.08
N LYS A 10 -14.93 -19.24 -2.46
CA LYS A 10 -15.47 -18.22 -1.54
C LYS A 10 -14.59 -17.99 -0.30
N LEU A 11 -14.01 -19.05 0.25
CA LEU A 11 -13.09 -18.96 1.40
C LEU A 11 -11.82 -18.19 1.05
N ARG A 12 -11.29 -18.37 -0.17
CA ARG A 12 -10.09 -17.68 -0.63
C ARG A 12 -10.32 -16.19 -0.81
N GLU A 13 -11.47 -15.79 -1.34
CA GLU A 13 -11.89 -14.38 -1.43
C GLU A 13 -12.04 -13.73 -0.05
N TRP A 14 -12.62 -14.46 0.90
CA TRP A 14 -12.75 -13.99 2.28
C TRP A 14 -11.40 -13.91 3.00
N ALA A 15 -10.51 -14.87 2.77
CA ALA A 15 -9.18 -14.88 3.37
C ALA A 15 -8.37 -13.66 2.94
N GLN A 16 -8.41 -13.26 1.66
CA GLN A 16 -7.70 -12.06 1.21
C GLN A 16 -8.19 -10.80 1.95
N LYS A 17 -9.51 -10.63 2.07
CA LYS A 17 -10.08 -9.48 2.81
C LYS A 17 -9.70 -9.48 4.30
N ILE A 18 -9.62 -10.66 4.91
CA ILE A 18 -9.18 -10.82 6.30
C ILE A 18 -7.70 -10.45 6.44
N ILE A 19 -6.87 -10.88 5.48
CA ILE A 19 -5.44 -10.53 5.42
C ILE A 19 -5.27 -9.02 5.27
N ASP A 20 -5.98 -8.38 4.34
CA ASP A 20 -5.92 -6.94 4.12
C ASP A 20 -6.42 -6.14 5.35
N ALA A 21 -7.44 -6.64 6.04
CA ALA A 21 -7.96 -6.02 7.26
C ALA A 21 -7.02 -6.17 8.47
N LEU A 22 -6.24 -7.25 8.54
CA LEU A 22 -5.31 -7.54 9.65
C LEU A 22 -3.92 -6.94 9.42
N LEU A 23 -3.40 -7.03 8.20
CA LEU A 23 -2.08 -6.51 7.83
C LEU A 23 -2.12 -5.03 7.41
N GLY A 24 -3.32 -4.50 7.20
CA GLY A 24 -3.53 -3.16 6.66
C GLY A 24 -3.31 -3.14 5.14
N PRO A 25 -3.73 -2.04 4.48
CA PRO A 25 -3.36 -1.82 3.08
C PRO A 25 -1.84 -1.90 2.95
N GLU A 26 -1.36 -2.46 1.84
CA GLU A 26 0.07 -2.45 1.48
C GLU A 26 0.57 -1.01 1.70
N PRO A 27 1.63 -0.79 2.50
CA PRO A 27 2.07 0.55 2.80
C PRO A 27 2.38 1.24 1.47
N GLU A 28 1.65 2.31 1.16
CA GLU A 28 1.95 3.13 -0.01
C GLU A 28 3.43 3.51 0.12
N PRO A 29 4.25 3.29 -0.94
CA PRO A 29 5.64 3.67 -0.88
C PRO A 29 5.70 5.14 -0.50
N GLU A 30 6.41 5.44 0.59
CA GLU A 30 6.53 6.82 1.05
C GLU A 30 6.94 7.68 -0.15
N PRO A 31 6.17 8.73 -0.48
CA PRO A 31 6.49 9.56 -1.62
C PRO A 31 7.90 10.13 -1.41
N GLU A 32 8.79 9.92 -2.39
CA GLU A 32 10.14 10.45 -2.34
C GLU A 32 10.08 11.96 -2.04
N LEU A 33 10.79 12.39 -0.99
CA LEU A 33 10.79 13.79 -0.58
C LEU A 33 11.39 14.65 -1.70
N ILE A 34 10.58 15.55 -2.27
CA ILE A 34 11.06 16.52 -3.25
C ILE A 34 11.91 17.58 -2.52
N PRO A 35 13.15 17.86 -2.96
CA PRO A 35 13.98 18.89 -2.34
C PRO A 35 13.36 20.27 -2.50
N ILE A 36 13.20 21.00 -1.40
CA ILE A 36 12.72 22.39 -1.42
C ILE A 36 13.85 23.30 -1.89
N PRO A 37 13.63 24.15 -2.92
CA PRO A 37 14.65 25.09 -3.38
C PRO A 37 14.94 26.13 -2.29
N VAL A 38 16.13 26.05 -1.69
CA VAL A 38 16.63 27.06 -0.75
C VAL A 38 17.15 28.26 -1.56
N ARG A 39 16.53 29.43 -1.37
CA ARG A 39 17.11 30.69 -1.88
C ARG A 39 18.25 31.10 -0.98
N GLU A 40 19.48 30.77 -1.36
CA GLU A 40 20.66 31.33 -0.72
C GLU A 40 20.71 32.85 -0.94
N PRO A 41 20.83 33.67 0.12
CA PRO A 41 21.14 35.09 -0.04
C PRO A 41 22.50 35.17 -0.72
N ARG A 42 22.53 35.57 -1.99
CA ARG A 42 23.77 35.91 -2.69
C ARG A 42 24.41 37.07 -1.93
N ARG A 43 25.31 36.74 -1.00
CA ARG A 43 26.28 37.68 -0.44
C ARG A 43 27.15 38.14 -1.61
N ARG A 44 26.76 39.26 -2.21
CA ARG A 44 27.64 40.06 -3.03
C ARG A 44 28.64 40.68 -2.07
N GLY A 45 29.81 40.06 -1.97
CA GLY A 45 31.04 40.66 -1.46
C GLY A 45 31.90 41.12 -2.62
#